data_AF-A0A3D3FKR7-F1
#
_entry.id   AF-A0A3D3FKR7-F1
#
_cell.length_a   1.000
_cell.length_b   1.000
_cell.length_c   1.000
_cell.angle_alpha   90.00
_cell.angle_beta   90.00
_cell.angle_gamma   90.00
#
_symmetry.space_group_name_H-M   'P 1'
#
loop_
_entity.id
_entity.type
_entity.pdbx_description
1 polymer ?
#
loop_
_entity_poly.entity_id
_entity_poly.type
_entity_poly.pdbx_seq_one_letter_code
_entity_poly.pdbx_strand_id
1 'polypeptide(L)'
;MNHKMRVQNMKQKILKILKQNPSSFVSGQKISEQFGVTRAAVWKSIKQLQAAGYEIESETKNGYKLISCPDLLTSSEVMPYLKKSCFPYQIIHFNQLDSTNNKAKELAEHGEPEGTVVIAEQQTQGKGKVGK
;
A
#
# COMPACT_ATOMS: atom_id res chain seq x y z
N MET A 1 14.12 -5.93 15.88
CA MET A 1 12.99 -5.24 15.21
C MET A 1 13.29 -5.13 13.71
N ASN A 2 12.57 -5.86 12.87
CA ASN A 2 12.96 -6.22 11.48
C ASN A 2 13.05 -5.03 10.50
N HIS A 3 14.15 -4.97 9.75
CA HIS A 3 14.43 -3.96 8.71
C HIS A 3 13.33 -3.90 7.62
N LYS A 4 12.64 -5.03 7.33
CA LYS A 4 11.49 -5.12 6.41
C LYS A 4 10.28 -4.28 6.85
N MET A 5 9.98 -4.19 8.16
CA MET A 5 8.84 -3.40 8.66
C MET A 5 9.07 -1.89 8.53
N ARG A 6 10.32 -1.42 8.70
CA ARG A 6 10.67 0.01 8.56
C ARG A 6 10.49 0.52 7.13
N VAL A 7 10.81 -0.31 6.12
CA VAL A 7 10.73 0.07 4.70
C VAL A 7 9.30 0.04 4.17
N GLN A 8 8.49 -0.96 4.53
CA GLN A 8 7.05 -0.99 4.18
C GLN A 8 6.31 0.26 4.69
N ASN A 9 6.59 0.65 5.93
CA ASN A 9 6.00 1.84 6.54
C ASN A 9 6.47 3.15 5.84
N MET A 10 7.67 3.18 5.27
CA MET A 10 8.19 4.38 4.60
C MET A 10 7.50 4.67 3.26
N LYS A 11 7.23 3.64 2.45
CA LYS A 11 6.49 3.78 1.20
C LYS A 11 5.11 4.42 1.42
N GLN A 12 4.38 3.91 2.43
CA GLN A 12 3.06 4.41 2.79
C GLN A 12 3.11 5.88 3.22
N LYS A 13 4.09 6.25 4.04
CA LYS A 13 4.30 7.63 4.47
C LYS A 13 4.61 8.58 3.31
N ILE A 14 5.48 8.18 2.38
CA ILE A 14 5.82 8.96 1.19
C ILE A 14 4.60 9.11 0.29
N LEU A 15 3.92 8.01 -0.03
CA LEU A 15 2.72 8.02 -0.86
C LEU A 15 1.64 8.94 -0.28
N LYS A 16 1.44 8.91 1.05
CA LYS A 16 0.51 9.81 1.74
C LYS A 16 0.85 11.29 1.51
N ILE A 17 2.12 11.68 1.61
CA ILE A 17 2.54 13.06 1.35
C ILE A 17 2.28 13.45 -0.10
N LEU A 18 2.59 12.57 -1.06
CA LEU A 18 2.36 12.87 -2.47
C LEU A 18 0.87 13.01 -2.78
N LYS A 19 0.01 12.14 -2.22
CA LYS A 19 -1.45 12.24 -2.35
C LYS A 19 -2.03 13.53 -1.74
N GLN A 20 -1.40 14.06 -0.69
CA GLN A 20 -1.78 15.34 -0.10
C GLN A 20 -1.35 16.56 -0.93
N ASN A 21 -0.50 16.35 -1.95
CA ASN A 21 0.06 17.39 -2.82
C ASN A 21 -0.12 17.01 -4.31
N PRO A 22 -1.36 16.81 -4.81
CA PRO A 22 -1.61 16.23 -6.14
C PRO A 22 -1.12 17.13 -7.29
N SER A 23 -1.08 18.45 -7.09
CA SER A 23 -0.73 19.41 -8.13
C SER A 23 0.71 19.93 -8.04
N SER A 24 1.47 19.54 -7.02
CA SER A 24 2.79 20.13 -6.73
C SER A 24 3.88 19.08 -6.55
N PHE A 25 5.12 19.48 -6.84
CA PHE A 25 6.29 18.67 -6.53
C PHE A 25 6.61 18.76 -5.03
N VAL A 26 6.94 17.61 -4.46
CA VAL A 26 7.44 17.50 -3.09
C VAL A 26 8.93 17.19 -3.15
N SER A 27 9.76 18.11 -2.64
CA SER A 27 11.21 17.94 -2.60
C SER A 27 11.62 16.68 -1.84
N GLY A 28 12.50 15.88 -2.45
CA GLY A 28 13.10 14.71 -1.79
C GLY A 28 13.91 15.07 -0.54
N GLN A 29 14.44 16.30 -0.46
CA GLN A 29 15.07 16.81 0.76
C GLN A 29 14.05 16.97 1.89
N LYS A 30 12.92 17.61 1.59
CA LYS A 30 11.85 17.84 2.56
C LYS A 30 11.33 16.52 3.12
N ILE A 31 11.13 15.52 2.25
CA ILE A 31 10.72 14.16 2.66
C ILE A 31 11.78 13.51 3.55
N SER A 32 13.06 13.63 3.16
CA SER A 32 14.21 13.08 3.88
C SER A 32 14.32 13.68 5.30
N GLU A 33 14.23 15.00 5.43
CA GLU A 33 14.25 15.73 6.71
C GLU A 33 13.03 15.39 7.56
N GLN A 34 11.83 15.44 6.98
CA GLN A 34 10.57 15.19 7.69
C GLN A 34 10.49 13.79 8.30
N PHE A 35 11.07 12.79 7.65
CA PHE A 35 11.04 11.40 8.14
C PHE A 35 12.36 10.91 8.76
N GLY A 36 13.40 11.76 8.81
CA GLY A 36 14.71 11.40 9.36
C GLY A 36 15.37 10.25 8.59
N VAL A 37 15.22 10.21 7.26
CA VAL A 37 15.79 9.17 6.38
C VAL A 37 16.70 9.79 5.34
N THR A 38 17.59 9.01 4.72
CA THR A 38 18.46 9.51 3.66
C THR A 38 17.69 9.75 2.36
N ARG A 39 18.16 10.68 1.51
CA ARG A 39 17.62 10.87 0.15
C ARG A 39 17.65 9.58 -0.68
N ALA A 40 18.65 8.72 -0.48
CA ALA A 40 18.73 7.41 -1.13
C ALA A 40 17.60 6.47 -0.71
N ALA A 41 17.18 6.49 0.57
CA ALA A 41 16.04 5.71 1.06
C ALA A 41 14.70 6.22 0.49
N VAL A 42 14.56 7.54 0.32
CA VAL A 42 13.42 8.15 -0.37
C VAL A 42 13.37 7.67 -1.82
N TRP A 43 14.48 7.82 -2.56
CA TRP A 43 14.57 7.37 -3.96
C TRP A 43 14.23 5.87 -4.11
N LYS A 44 14.77 5.01 -3.24
CA LYS A 44 14.45 3.58 -3.23
C LYS A 44 12.95 3.32 -3.01
N SER A 45 12.32 4.06 -2.11
CA SER A 45 10.88 3.93 -1.85
C SER A 45 10.03 4.42 -3.02
N ILE A 46 10.43 5.52 -3.68
CA ILE A 46 9.80 6.02 -4.91
C ILE A 46 9.88 4.97 -6.02
N LYS A 47 11.05 4.35 -6.23
CA LYS A 47 11.21 3.29 -7.22
C LYS A 47 10.32 2.08 -6.94
N GLN A 48 10.14 1.72 -5.68
CA GLN A 48 9.21 0.64 -5.29
C GLN A 48 7.75 1.01 -5.52
N LEU A 49 7.36 2.28 -5.31
CA LEU A 49 6.02 2.75 -5.65
C LEU A 49 5.79 2.74 -7.17
N GLN A 50 6.77 3.20 -7.96
CA GLN A 50 6.70 3.09 -9.43
C GLN A 50 6.54 1.62 -9.89
N ALA A 51 7.31 0.70 -9.30
CA ALA A 51 7.18 -0.74 -9.57
C ALA A 51 5.84 -1.34 -9.11
N ALA A 52 5.13 -0.68 -8.18
CA ALA A 52 3.80 -1.07 -7.75
C ALA A 52 2.68 -0.42 -8.61
N GLY A 53 3.03 0.27 -9.69
CA GLY A 53 2.08 0.86 -10.64
C GLY A 53 1.71 2.32 -10.39
N TYR A 54 2.35 3.00 -9.45
CA TYR A 54 2.13 4.44 -9.25
C TYR A 54 2.91 5.26 -10.28
N GLU A 55 2.22 6.13 -11.01
CA GLU A 55 2.89 7.09 -11.89
C GLU A 55 3.39 8.27 -11.06
N ILE A 56 4.72 8.31 -10.86
CA ILE A 56 5.38 9.36 -10.11
C ILE A 56 6.38 10.06 -11.03
N GLU A 57 6.13 11.33 -11.30
CA GLU A 57 7.06 12.20 -12.01
C GLU A 57 8.20 12.61 -11.07
N SER A 58 9.42 12.64 -11.61
CA SER A 58 10.63 13.02 -10.88
C SER A 58 11.35 14.12 -11.64
N GLU A 59 11.46 15.30 -11.02
CA GLU A 59 12.14 16.45 -11.63
C GLU A 59 13.35 16.85 -10.78
N THR A 60 14.48 17.05 -11.45
CA THR A 60 15.72 17.49 -10.81
C THR A 60 15.49 18.84 -10.11
N LYS A 61 15.92 18.97 -8.85
CA LYS A 61 15.71 20.12 -7.95
C LYS A 61 14.30 20.28 -7.38
N ASN A 62 13.25 19.91 -8.10
CA ASN A 62 11.85 20.08 -7.65
C ASN A 62 11.34 18.89 -6.81
N GLY A 63 11.78 17.67 -7.10
CA GLY A 63 11.46 16.47 -6.33
C GLY A 63 10.49 15.54 -7.04
N TYR A 64 9.42 15.14 -6.34
CA TYR A 64 8.50 14.08 -6.80
C TYR A 64 7.05 14.56 -6.81
N LYS A 65 6.31 14.19 -7.85
CA LYS A 65 4.88 14.48 -7.98
C LYS A 65 4.13 13.21 -8.37
N LEU A 66 3.01 12.93 -7.70
CA LEU A 66 2.13 11.82 -8.05
C LEU A 66 1.20 12.26 -9.19
N ILE A 67 1.24 11.53 -10.31
CA ILE A 67 0.43 11.80 -11.50
C ILE A 67 -0.85 10.97 -11.48
N SER A 68 -0.72 9.67 -11.20
CA SER A 68 -1.85 8.76 -11.10
C SER A 68 -1.56 7.61 -10.13
N CYS A 69 -2.63 6.99 -9.64
CA CYS A 69 -2.57 5.80 -8.80
C CYS A 69 -2.96 4.57 -9.63
N PRO A 70 -2.39 3.40 -9.35
CA PRO A 70 -2.84 2.17 -9.98
C PRO A 70 -4.26 1.84 -9.52
N ASP A 71 -5.04 1.21 -10.40
CA ASP A 71 -6.33 0.62 -10.04
C ASP A 71 -6.11 -0.71 -9.28
N LEU A 72 -5.54 -0.59 -8.08
CA LEU A 72 -5.21 -1.71 -7.21
C LEU A 72 -5.76 -1.47 -5.81
N LEU A 73 -6.34 -2.48 -5.19
CA LEU A 73 -6.94 -2.37 -3.87
C LEU A 73 -5.93 -2.70 -2.76
N THR A 74 -4.74 -2.11 -2.85
CA THR A 74 -3.69 -2.32 -1.83
C THR A 74 -4.10 -1.69 -0.50
N SER A 75 -3.48 -2.13 0.61
CA SER A 75 -3.68 -1.52 1.93
C SER A 75 -3.54 0.01 1.90
N SER A 76 -2.56 0.55 1.15
CA SER A 76 -2.33 1.99 1.05
C SER A 76 -3.44 2.75 0.31
N GLU A 77 -4.15 2.06 -0.59
CA GLU A 77 -5.28 2.62 -1.34
C GLU A 77 -6.57 2.55 -0.54
N VAL A 78 -6.80 1.46 0.18
CA VAL A 78 -8.06 1.23 0.90
C VAL A 78 -8.09 1.92 2.26
N MET A 79 -6.98 1.91 3.02
CA MET A 79 -6.95 2.46 4.40
C MET A 79 -7.45 3.90 4.54
N PRO A 80 -7.15 4.85 3.64
CA PRO A 80 -7.64 6.22 3.74
C PRO A 80 -9.17 6.36 3.73
N TYR A 81 -9.90 5.39 3.17
CA TYR A 81 -11.35 5.41 3.04
C TYR A 81 -12.08 4.66 4.17
N LEU A 82 -11.35 3.89 4.98
CA LEU A 82 -11.93 3.16 6.09
C LEU A 82 -12.15 4.08 7.29
N LYS A 83 -13.37 4.07 7.83
CA LYS A 83 -13.67 4.74 9.11
C LYS A 83 -12.86 4.06 10.22
N LYS A 84 -12.43 4.82 11.23
CA LYS A 84 -11.93 4.22 12.47
C LYS A 84 -13.07 3.38 13.07
N SER A 85 -12.95 2.06 13.02
CA SER A 85 -13.92 1.12 13.55
C SER A 85 -13.39 0.48 14.84
N CYS A 86 -14.20 -0.38 15.48
CA CYS A 86 -13.85 -1.09 16.70
C CYS A 86 -12.64 -2.03 16.56
N PHE A 87 -12.21 -2.34 15.32
CA PHE A 87 -11.11 -3.26 15.05
C PHE A 87 -10.02 -2.59 14.20
N PRO A 88 -8.74 -2.88 14.46
CA PRO A 88 -7.67 -2.46 13.56
C PRO A 88 -7.79 -3.25 12.25
N TYR A 89 -8.02 -2.57 11.13
CA TYR A 89 -8.02 -3.21 9.82
C TYR A 89 -6.62 -3.70 9.46
N GLN A 90 -6.46 -5.00 9.25
CA GLN A 90 -5.26 -5.59 8.67
C GLN A 90 -5.58 -6.05 7.24
N ILE A 91 -5.18 -5.25 6.25
CA ILE A 91 -5.44 -5.56 4.85
C ILE A 91 -4.26 -6.35 4.27
N ILE A 92 -4.53 -7.56 3.80
CA ILE A 92 -3.57 -8.43 3.11
C ILE A 92 -3.98 -8.51 1.66
N HIS A 93 -3.13 -7.98 0.78
CA HIS A 93 -3.36 -7.87 -0.64
C HIS A 93 -2.56 -8.92 -1.41
N PHE A 94 -3.20 -9.55 -2.39
CA PHE A 94 -2.61 -10.53 -3.30
C PHE A 94 -2.91 -10.14 -4.75
N ASN A 95 -1.94 -10.30 -5.65
CA ASN A 95 -2.22 -10.16 -7.08
C ASN A 95 -3.11 -11.30 -7.59
N GLN A 96 -2.86 -12.53 -7.13
CA GLN A 96 -3.60 -13.72 -7.54
C GLN A 96 -3.62 -14.74 -6.40
N LEU A 97 -4.76 -15.39 -6.20
CA LEU A 97 -4.93 -16.53 -5.30
C LEU A 97 -6.07 -17.45 -5.78
N ASP A 98 -6.29 -18.56 -5.10
CA ASP A 98 -7.38 -19.49 -5.40
C ASP A 98 -8.75 -18.91 -4.99
N SER A 99 -8.94 -18.59 -3.71
CA SER A 99 -10.12 -17.97 -3.16
C SER A 99 -9.78 -17.13 -1.93
N THR A 100 -10.23 -15.87 -1.93
CA THR A 100 -10.05 -14.95 -0.80
C THR A 100 -10.67 -15.53 0.47
N ASN A 101 -11.80 -16.23 0.34
CA ASN A 101 -12.51 -16.84 1.46
C ASN A 101 -11.73 -18.03 2.05
N ASN A 102 -11.13 -18.86 1.20
CA ASN A 102 -10.23 -19.93 1.66
C ASN A 102 -9.03 -19.33 2.41
N LYS A 103 -8.41 -18.29 1.83
CA LYS A 103 -7.24 -17.66 2.44
C LYS A 103 -7.57 -16.96 3.75
N ALA A 104 -8.72 -16.28 3.84
CA ALA A 104 -9.18 -15.65 5.08
C ALA A 104 -9.42 -16.71 6.18
N LYS A 105 -10.02 -17.85 5.84
CA LYS A 105 -10.21 -18.97 6.77
C LYS A 105 -8.87 -19.52 7.27
N GLU A 106 -7.93 -19.77 6.35
CA GLU A 106 -6.58 -20.22 6.69
C GLU A 106 -5.91 -19.25 7.66
N LEU A 107 -5.93 -17.95 7.39
CA LEU A 107 -5.31 -16.94 8.24
C LEU A 107 -5.96 -16.87 9.63
N ALA A 108 -7.29 -17.00 9.71
CA ALA A 108 -7.99 -17.07 10.99
C ALA A 108 -7.58 -18.30 11.81
N GLU A 109 -7.42 -19.46 11.17
CA GLU A 109 -6.92 -20.70 11.82
C GLU A 109 -5.47 -20.54 12.32
N HIS A 110 -4.67 -19.71 11.66
CA HIS A 110 -3.30 -19.37 12.10
C HIS A 110 -3.25 -18.28 13.18
N GLY A 111 -4.40 -17.77 13.63
CA GLY A 111 -4.47 -16.79 14.72
C GLY A 111 -4.23 -15.34 14.31
N GLU A 112 -4.40 -15.01 13.02
CA GLU A 112 -4.42 -13.60 12.59
C GLU A 112 -5.58 -12.84 13.28
N PRO A 113 -5.39 -11.56 13.60
CA PRO A 113 -6.33 -10.81 14.43
C PRO A 113 -7.66 -10.58 13.74
N GLU A 114 -8.70 -10.38 14.56
CA GLU A 114 -10.00 -9.89 14.09
C GLU A 114 -9.85 -8.54 13.36
N GLY A 115 -10.61 -8.37 12.27
CA GLY A 115 -10.45 -7.23 11.37
C GLY A 115 -9.44 -7.45 10.24
N THR A 116 -8.88 -8.66 10.10
CA THR A 116 -8.09 -9.05 8.93
C THR A 116 -8.98 -9.15 7.68
N VAL A 117 -8.58 -8.46 6.62
CA VAL A 117 -9.28 -8.41 5.33
C VAL A 117 -8.34 -8.93 4.25
N VAL A 118 -8.80 -9.93 3.49
CA VAL A 118 -8.06 -10.46 2.33
C VAL A 118 -8.62 -9.85 1.06
N ILE A 119 -7.74 -9.28 0.25
CA ILE A 119 -8.07 -8.71 -1.06
C ILE A 119 -7.23 -9.41 -2.13
N ALA A 120 -7.87 -9.77 -3.24
CA ALA A 120 -7.18 -10.31 -4.40
C ALA A 120 -7.65 -9.61 -5.67
N GLU A 121 -6.71 -9.24 -6.55
CA GLU A 121 -7.05 -8.72 -7.88
C GLU A 121 -7.66 -9.82 -8.77
N GLN A 122 -7.21 -11.08 -8.60
CA GLN A 122 -7.75 -12.23 -9.30
C GLN A 122 -7.92 -13.46 -8.39
N GLN A 123 -9.08 -14.12 -8.48
CA GLN A 123 -9.31 -15.45 -7.91
C GLN A 123 -9.38 -16.50 -9.01
N THR A 124 -8.60 -17.58 -8.92
CA THR A 124 -8.64 -18.68 -9.91
C THR A 124 -9.69 -19.73 -9.61
N GLN A 125 -10.14 -19.83 -8.36
CA GLN A 125 -11.14 -20.79 -7.87
C GLN A 125 -12.16 -20.08 -6.96
N GLY A 126 -12.59 -18.89 -7.36
CA GLY A 126 -13.64 -18.16 -6.64
C GLY A 126 -14.92 -18.99 -6.58
N LYS A 127 -15.47 -19.17 -5.37
CA LYS A 127 -16.70 -19.94 -5.16
C LYS A 127 -17.84 -19.02 -4.75
N GLY A 128 -18.98 -19.15 -5.42
CA GLY A 128 -20.26 -18.58 -5.01
C GLY A 128 -21.04 -19.51 -4.08
N LYS A 129 -22.25 -19.11 -3.71
CA LYS A 129 -23.20 -20.04 -3.07
C LYS A 129 -23.74 -21.01 -4.13
N VAL A 130 -23.91 -22.28 -3.75
CA VAL A 130 -24.50 -23.33 -4.61
C VAL A 130 -25.87 -22.85 -5.12
N GLY A 131 -26.02 -22.78 -6.45
CA GLY A 131 -27.21 -22.25 -7.14
C GLY A 131 -26.94 -21.05 -8.06
N LYS A 132 -25.70 -20.53 -8.10
CA LYS A 132 -25.20 -19.56 -9.08
C LYS A 132 -23.72 -19.81 -9.35
#